data_AF-A0A0M8P8V5-F1
#
_entry.id   AF-A0A0M8P8V5-F1
#
_cell.length_a   1.000
_cell.length_b   1.000
_cell.length_c   1.000
_cell.angle_alpha   90.00
_cell.angle_beta   90.00
_cell.angle_gamma   90.00
#
_symmetry.space_group_name_H-M   'P 1'
#
loop_
_entity.id
_entity.type
_entity.pdbx_description
1 polymer ?
#
loop_
_entity_poly.entity_id
_entity_poly.type
_entity_poly.pdbx_seq_one_letter_code
_entity_poly.pdbx_strand_id
1 'polypeptide(L)'
;MGLSFLQGTFLMAQLDFADGKAHRGYASISLGLRAIQSAGLNKENDSYFSDDPEIETRKRITWAFFMLDRTYSASRNYSLSLSDKQFTLPFPVCETDALAGDNGSLAHGSLHDGPGKQGQKVDHGILVCLLRLYSLWGKATEYVFEPFAHSSLPPWQTGSALAILESEWLQFETHFADAHRYINVDFKSRARETPQPRTYLSTWVCVQFLFHSIQGLLHHPFVIMTKLRNFNGNLSATFLQKSFETSLLHSRWIVRFIKEMSEVNFETCDPFLGYLAAIAATIQLEHTGSKNPQIALLLNKEFRILVDFMTELSVYWENMSVLVNKVNELAARHQNYGSLYYNQEGFSGALSKMPTPSNMPRMSAEDECLMWEILDFGCSSGGDVAISFGNLAIPQGSQIQANEGHPVQSRMSRPQRVGQQNKDDQRRRLTPTLPNLDEISESIHEGPLPEWPFQTRGGDMMGAAMPDIPDWMILGDYMAEHL
;
A
#
# COMPACT_ATOMS: atom_id res chain seq x y z
N MET A 1 1.37 12.01 28.91
CA MET A 1 1.38 12.32 27.46
C MET A 1 -0.06 12.39 26.99
N GLY A 2 -0.47 13.48 26.33
CA GLY A 2 -1.89 13.72 26.01
C GLY A 2 -2.33 13.06 24.71
N LEU A 3 -3.58 12.60 24.66
CA LEU A 3 -4.20 12.00 23.47
C LEU A 3 -4.13 12.90 22.23
N SER A 4 -4.31 14.22 22.41
CA SER A 4 -4.23 15.22 21.34
C SER A 4 -2.86 15.26 20.66
N PHE A 5 -1.78 14.93 21.37
CA PHE A 5 -0.44 14.83 20.77
C PHE A 5 -0.38 13.67 19.77
N LEU A 6 -0.93 12.51 20.12
CA LEU A 6 -0.96 11.34 19.23
C LEU A 6 -1.84 11.59 18.02
N GLN A 7 -3.05 12.13 18.23
CA GLN A 7 -3.97 12.47 17.14
C GLN A 7 -3.38 13.53 16.19
N GLY A 8 -2.79 14.60 16.74
CA GLY A 8 -2.14 15.63 15.94
C GLY A 8 -0.96 15.08 15.14
N THR A 9 -0.11 14.25 15.76
CA THR A 9 1.04 13.64 15.08
C THR A 9 0.59 12.66 13.98
N PHE A 10 -0.49 11.91 14.21
CA PHE A 10 -1.07 11.00 13.22
C PHE A 10 -1.56 11.76 11.97
N LEU A 11 -2.35 12.82 12.17
CA LEU A 11 -2.86 13.65 11.07
C LEU A 11 -1.73 14.36 10.32
N MET A 12 -0.71 14.84 11.04
CA MET A 12 0.48 15.44 10.43
C MET A 12 1.23 14.44 9.55
N ALA A 13 1.38 13.19 10.00
CA ALA A 13 2.01 12.16 9.19
C ALA A 13 1.24 11.90 7.89
N GLN A 14 -0.10 11.76 7.97
CA GLN A 14 -0.94 11.56 6.79
C GLN A 14 -0.84 12.72 5.80
N LEU A 15 -0.91 13.97 6.29
CA LEU A 15 -0.74 15.16 5.47
C LEU A 15 0.65 15.20 4.81
N ASP A 16 1.70 14.88 5.54
CA ASP A 16 3.05 14.87 4.98
C ASP A 16 3.22 13.80 3.89
N PHE A 17 2.56 12.64 3.98
CA PHE A 17 2.56 11.66 2.87
C PHE A 17 1.73 12.14 1.68
N ALA A 18 0.56 12.71 1.93
CA ALA A 18 -0.33 13.29 0.91
C ALA A 18 0.38 14.38 0.09
N ASP A 19 1.12 15.26 0.75
CA ASP A 19 1.91 16.36 0.19
C ASP A 19 3.20 15.90 -0.52
N GLY A 20 3.48 14.60 -0.59
CA GLY A 20 4.73 14.11 -1.15
C GLY A 20 5.97 14.43 -0.30
N LYS A 21 5.85 14.46 1.03
CA LYS A 21 6.95 14.72 1.97
C LYS A 21 7.19 13.51 2.87
N ALA A 22 7.35 12.34 2.27
CA ALA A 22 7.44 11.06 2.99
C ALA A 22 8.48 11.05 4.12
N HIS A 23 9.64 11.70 3.95
CA HIS A 23 10.66 11.79 5.00
C HIS A 23 10.16 12.41 6.32
N ARG A 24 9.27 13.41 6.24
CA ARG A 24 8.62 14.02 7.41
C ARG A 24 7.52 13.12 7.98
N GLY A 25 6.79 12.46 7.08
CA GLY A 25 5.80 11.44 7.43
C GLY A 25 6.41 10.32 8.27
N TYR A 26 7.52 9.73 7.83
CA TYR A 26 8.24 8.69 8.58
C TYR A 26 8.67 9.16 9.97
N ALA A 27 9.27 10.35 10.08
CA ALA A 27 9.68 10.91 11.36
C ALA A 27 8.49 11.07 12.32
N SER A 28 7.35 11.51 11.80
CA SER A 28 6.11 11.68 12.58
C SER A 28 5.53 10.33 13.04
N ILE A 29 5.51 9.31 12.17
CA ILE A 29 5.12 7.94 12.54
C ILE A 29 6.02 7.42 13.66
N SER A 30 7.35 7.48 13.48
CA SER A 30 8.30 7.00 14.47
C SER A 30 8.17 7.74 15.80
N LEU A 31 7.96 9.06 15.78
CA LEU A 31 7.74 9.85 16.98
C LEU A 31 6.46 9.41 17.73
N GLY A 32 5.34 9.24 17.00
CA GLY A 32 4.08 8.77 17.58
C GLY A 32 4.17 7.38 18.18
N LEU A 33 4.86 6.45 17.51
CA LEU A 33 5.08 5.10 18.01
C LEU A 33 6.02 5.07 19.22
N ARG A 34 7.08 5.88 19.23
CA ARG A 34 7.94 6.04 20.42
C ARG A 34 7.17 6.61 21.61
N ALA A 35 6.28 7.57 21.35
CA ALA A 35 5.36 8.11 22.34
C ALA A 35 4.44 7.03 22.93
N ILE A 36 3.78 6.25 22.07
CA ILE A 36 2.95 5.08 22.45
C ILE A 36 3.74 4.11 23.33
N GLN A 37 4.96 3.74 22.93
CA GLN A 37 5.83 2.85 23.71
C GLN A 37 6.20 3.41 25.07
N SER A 38 6.58 4.69 25.11
CA SER A 38 6.99 5.35 26.36
C SER A 38 5.84 5.41 27.37
N ALA A 39 4.60 5.52 26.88
CA ALA A 39 3.40 5.51 27.70
C ALA A 39 2.87 4.09 27.96
N GLY A 40 3.46 3.05 27.37
CA GLY A 40 3.02 1.66 27.51
C GLY A 40 1.69 1.33 26.83
N LEU A 41 1.21 2.16 25.90
CA LEU A 41 -0.12 2.00 25.32
C LEU A 41 -0.23 0.78 24.38
N ASN A 42 0.88 0.32 23.82
CA ASN A 42 0.95 -0.86 22.96
C ASN A 42 0.99 -2.19 23.74
N LYS A 43 1.03 -2.16 25.07
CA LYS A 43 1.11 -3.37 25.92
C LYS A 43 -0.22 -3.63 26.61
N GLU A 44 -0.48 -4.88 26.94
CA GLU A 44 -1.61 -5.29 27.77
C GLU A 44 -1.56 -4.59 29.14
N ASN A 45 -2.73 -4.16 29.61
CA ASN A 45 -2.91 -3.43 30.85
C ASN A 45 -4.33 -3.65 31.35
N ASP A 46 -4.51 -3.94 32.64
CA ASP A 46 -5.81 -4.17 33.29
C ASP A 46 -6.81 -3.03 33.06
N SER A 47 -6.31 -1.80 32.88
CA SER A 47 -7.16 -0.63 32.57
C SER A 47 -7.91 -0.77 31.25
N TYR A 48 -7.47 -1.60 30.29
CA TYR A 48 -8.15 -1.78 29.01
C TYR A 48 -9.49 -2.50 29.08
N PHE A 49 -9.80 -3.12 30.22
CA PHE A 49 -11.08 -3.76 30.50
C PHE A 49 -12.07 -2.81 31.18
N SER A 50 -11.71 -1.54 31.36
CA SER A 50 -12.63 -0.50 31.82
C SER A 50 -13.43 0.06 30.66
N ASP A 51 -14.72 0.35 30.88
CA ASP A 51 -15.62 0.99 29.91
C ASP A 51 -15.36 2.50 29.73
N ASP A 52 -14.12 2.95 29.98
CA ASP A 52 -13.75 4.36 29.86
C ASP A 52 -13.58 4.73 28.37
N PRO A 53 -14.36 5.69 27.84
CA PRO A 53 -14.25 6.11 26.44
C PRO A 53 -12.87 6.66 26.08
N GLU A 54 -12.13 7.24 27.04
CA GLU A 54 -10.76 7.71 26.79
C GLU A 54 -9.80 6.53 26.53
N ILE A 55 -10.01 5.42 27.24
CA ILE A 55 -9.21 4.20 27.09
C ILE A 55 -9.48 3.54 25.73
N GLU A 56 -10.74 3.47 25.30
CA GLU A 56 -11.10 3.02 23.96
C GLU A 56 -10.46 3.89 22.87
N THR A 57 -10.46 5.22 23.07
CA THR A 57 -9.82 6.14 22.12
C THR A 57 -8.30 5.93 22.06
N ARG A 58 -7.65 5.62 23.19
CA ARG A 58 -6.22 5.26 23.26
C ARG A 58 -5.91 3.95 22.54
N LYS A 59 -6.77 2.93 22.64
CA LYS A 59 -6.65 1.69 21.86
C LYS A 59 -6.73 1.98 20.36
N ARG A 60 -7.76 2.72 19.94
CA ARG A 60 -7.98 3.06 18.53
C ARG A 60 -6.85 3.84 17.90
N ILE A 61 -6.34 4.88 18.57
CA ILE A 61 -5.20 5.64 18.04
C ILE A 61 -3.92 4.79 17.99
N THR A 62 -3.72 3.88 18.94
CA THR A 62 -2.57 2.96 18.92
C THR A 62 -2.64 2.00 17.73
N TRP A 63 -3.81 1.42 17.48
CA TRP A 63 -4.06 0.58 16.30
C TRP A 63 -4.03 1.37 14.99
N ALA A 64 -4.42 2.64 14.99
CA ALA A 64 -4.28 3.51 13.83
C ALA A 64 -2.79 3.72 13.49
N PHE A 65 -1.93 4.01 14.47
CA PHE A 65 -0.48 4.08 14.25
C PHE A 65 0.12 2.75 13.78
N PHE A 66 -0.38 1.62 14.28
CA PHE A 66 0.01 0.28 13.79
C PHE A 66 -0.25 0.12 12.29
N MET A 67 -1.45 0.50 11.82
CA MET A 67 -1.82 0.46 10.40
C MET A 67 -1.00 1.47 9.58
N LEU A 68 -0.80 2.68 10.12
CA LEU A 68 -0.06 3.74 9.44
C LEU A 68 1.41 3.35 9.20
N ASP A 69 2.08 2.74 10.18
CA ASP A 69 3.45 2.24 10.04
C ASP A 69 3.55 1.17 8.93
N ARG A 70 2.58 0.25 8.86
CA ARG A 70 2.52 -0.80 7.84
C ARG A 70 2.13 -0.31 6.45
N THR A 71 1.43 0.81 6.39
CA THR A 71 1.05 1.46 5.13
C THR A 71 2.24 2.13 4.48
N TYR A 72 3.03 2.87 5.26
CA TYR A 72 4.06 3.76 4.71
C TYR A 72 5.48 3.27 4.97
N SER A 73 5.81 2.80 6.18
CA SER A 73 7.20 2.51 6.57
C SER A 73 7.74 1.21 5.99
N ALA A 74 6.88 0.32 5.49
CA ALA A 74 7.29 -0.95 4.91
C ALA A 74 7.76 -0.76 3.46
N SER A 75 8.98 -0.23 3.30
CA SER A 75 9.55 0.24 2.04
C SER A 75 10.98 -0.29 1.84
N ARG A 76 11.66 0.11 0.76
CA ARG A 76 13.07 -0.28 0.53
C ARG A 76 14.04 0.40 1.50
N ASN A 77 13.70 1.60 1.97
CA ASN A 77 14.61 2.46 2.73
C ASN A 77 14.27 2.56 4.21
N TYR A 78 13.08 2.11 4.59
CA TYR A 78 12.58 2.15 5.96
C TYR A 78 12.10 0.76 6.36
N SER A 79 12.31 0.44 7.62
CA SER A 79 11.72 -0.75 8.26
C SER A 79 10.53 -0.32 9.10
N LEU A 80 9.65 -1.28 9.42
CA LEU A 80 8.61 -1.05 10.42
C LEU A 80 9.25 -0.52 11.71
N SER A 81 8.67 0.55 12.25
CA SER A 81 9.17 1.14 13.50
C SER A 81 8.97 0.16 14.66
N LEU A 82 7.86 -0.59 14.66
CA LEU A 82 7.52 -1.61 15.65
C LEU A 82 7.02 -2.91 15.01
N SER A 83 7.62 -4.02 15.44
CA SER A 83 7.18 -5.36 15.08
C SER A 83 5.83 -5.71 15.72
N ASP A 84 5.10 -6.65 15.12
CA ASP A 84 3.80 -7.13 15.63
C ASP A 84 3.89 -7.56 17.10
N LYS A 85 4.99 -8.22 17.51
CA LYS A 85 5.24 -8.73 18.87
C LYS A 85 5.19 -7.65 19.97
N GLN A 86 5.30 -6.39 19.57
CA GLN A 86 5.26 -5.26 20.50
C GLN A 86 3.83 -4.77 20.74
N PHE A 87 2.83 -5.26 20.01
CA PHE A 87 1.43 -4.88 20.15
C PHE A 87 0.65 -6.00 20.85
N THR A 88 0.63 -5.94 22.19
CA THR A 88 -0.10 -6.92 23.01
C THR A 88 -1.39 -6.34 23.62
N LEU A 89 -1.72 -5.09 23.30
CA LEU A 89 -3.01 -4.49 23.66
C LEU A 89 -4.19 -5.24 23.01
N PRO A 90 -5.39 -5.24 23.63
CA PRO A 90 -6.57 -5.86 23.03
C PRO A 90 -7.07 -5.08 21.81
N PHE A 91 -7.87 -5.75 20.98
CA PHE A 91 -8.56 -5.11 19.87
C PHE A 91 -9.57 -4.04 20.34
N PRO A 92 -9.84 -3.02 19.51
CA PRO A 92 -10.91 -2.04 19.78
C PRO A 92 -12.28 -2.71 19.89
N VAL A 93 -13.21 -2.09 20.63
CA VAL A 93 -14.59 -2.58 20.76
C VAL A 93 -15.32 -2.43 19.41
N CYS A 94 -16.11 -3.43 19.02
CA CYS A 94 -16.97 -3.34 17.84
C CYS A 94 -18.10 -2.33 18.07
N GLU A 95 -18.33 -1.44 17.10
CA GLU A 95 -19.36 -0.38 17.21
C GLU A 95 -20.78 -0.95 17.33
N THR A 96 -21.03 -2.14 16.77
CA THR A 96 -22.31 -2.84 16.87
C THR A 96 -22.56 -3.37 18.30
N ASP A 97 -21.52 -3.82 18.99
CA ASP A 97 -21.62 -4.36 20.35
C ASP A 97 -21.82 -3.24 21.39
N ALA A 98 -21.21 -2.07 21.15
CA ALA A 98 -21.42 -0.88 21.98
C ALA A 98 -22.88 -0.40 21.98
N LEU A 99 -23.64 -0.68 20.92
CA LEU A 99 -25.06 -0.34 20.80
C LEU A 99 -25.98 -1.42 21.39
N ALA A 100 -25.53 -2.68 21.45
CA ALA A 100 -26.34 -3.82 21.89
C ALA A 100 -26.43 -3.94 23.42
N GLY A 101 -25.50 -3.32 24.18
CA GLY A 101 -25.54 -3.30 25.65
C GLY A 101 -25.50 -4.68 26.31
N ASP A 102 -25.08 -5.72 25.58
CA ASP A 102 -25.12 -7.09 26.05
C ASP A 102 -23.88 -7.39 26.92
N ASN A 103 -24.14 -7.74 28.18
CA ASN A 103 -23.14 -8.06 29.23
C ASN A 103 -22.47 -9.44 29.01
N GLY A 104 -22.42 -9.93 27.77
CA GLY A 104 -21.62 -11.09 27.42
C GLY A 104 -20.15 -10.72 27.58
N SER A 105 -19.38 -11.55 28.29
CA SER A 105 -17.92 -11.42 28.45
C SER A 105 -17.28 -10.98 27.13
N LEU A 106 -16.94 -9.69 27.00
CA LEU A 106 -16.24 -9.11 25.86
C LEU A 106 -14.97 -9.93 25.68
N ALA A 107 -14.98 -10.85 24.72
CA ALA A 107 -13.79 -11.57 24.32
C ALA A 107 -12.91 -10.56 23.59
N HIS A 108 -12.18 -9.77 24.37
CA HIS A 108 -11.19 -8.84 23.87
C HIS A 108 -10.04 -9.66 23.32
N GLY A 109 -10.16 -10.02 22.05
CA GLY A 109 -9.06 -10.69 21.38
C GLY A 109 -7.86 -9.77 21.25
N SER A 110 -6.70 -10.36 21.00
CA SER A 110 -5.46 -9.65 20.68
C SER A 110 -4.90 -10.11 19.33
N LEU A 111 -3.92 -9.37 18.81
CA LEU A 111 -3.21 -9.76 17.58
C LEU A 111 -2.48 -11.10 17.72
N HIS A 112 -2.13 -11.50 18.95
CA HIS A 112 -1.37 -12.71 19.24
C HIS A 112 -2.22 -13.88 19.70
N ASP A 113 -3.54 -13.72 19.70
CA ASP A 113 -4.42 -14.84 19.97
C ASP A 113 -4.18 -15.89 18.90
N GLY A 114 -3.85 -17.10 19.35
CA GLY A 114 -3.69 -18.23 18.46
C GLY A 114 -4.95 -18.44 17.62
N PRO A 115 -4.84 -19.19 16.51
CA PRO A 115 -6.04 -19.70 15.86
C PRO A 115 -6.88 -20.36 16.95
N GLY A 116 -8.13 -19.93 17.09
CA GLY A 116 -9.06 -20.56 18.03
C GLY A 116 -9.14 -22.07 17.77
N LYS A 117 -9.90 -22.80 18.59
CA LYS A 117 -10.12 -24.24 18.30
C LYS A 117 -10.56 -24.38 16.83
N GLN A 118 -9.84 -25.21 16.08
CA GLN A 118 -10.02 -25.40 14.64
C GLN A 118 -11.52 -25.59 14.33
N GLY A 119 -12.10 -24.69 13.53
CA GLY A 119 -13.53 -24.71 13.16
C GLY A 119 -14.45 -23.75 13.96
N GLN A 120 -13.99 -23.08 15.01
CA GLN A 120 -14.75 -21.98 15.63
C GLN A 120 -14.48 -20.66 14.91
N LYS A 121 -15.46 -20.18 14.12
CA LYS A 121 -15.44 -18.84 13.53
C LYS A 121 -15.93 -17.84 14.58
N VAL A 122 -15.01 -17.30 15.39
CA VAL A 122 -15.32 -16.18 16.28
C VAL A 122 -15.18 -14.89 15.49
N ASP A 123 -16.32 -14.28 15.19
CA ASP A 123 -16.37 -12.98 14.55
C ASP A 123 -16.08 -11.89 15.59
N HIS A 124 -14.95 -11.20 15.44
CA HIS A 124 -14.56 -10.06 16.27
C HIS A 124 -14.84 -8.73 15.56
N GLY A 125 -15.54 -8.75 14.43
CA GLY A 125 -15.86 -7.61 13.60
C GLY A 125 -14.82 -7.29 12.53
N ILE A 126 -15.25 -6.53 11.52
CA ILE A 126 -14.49 -6.22 10.31
C ILE A 126 -13.18 -5.47 10.58
N LEU A 127 -13.13 -4.62 11.61
CA LEU A 127 -11.92 -3.89 11.99
C LEU A 127 -10.81 -4.84 12.47
N VAL A 128 -11.17 -5.91 13.17
CA VAL A 128 -10.19 -6.93 13.60
C VAL A 128 -9.65 -7.70 12.40
N CYS A 129 -10.50 -7.99 11.41
CA CYS A 129 -10.04 -8.55 10.13
C CYS A 129 -9.04 -7.60 9.45
N LEU A 130 -9.32 -6.30 9.43
CA LEU A 130 -8.43 -5.29 8.86
C LEU A 130 -7.06 -5.26 9.58
N LEU A 131 -7.05 -5.26 10.92
CA LEU A 131 -5.81 -5.24 11.70
C LEU A 131 -4.95 -6.50 11.47
N ARG A 132 -5.58 -7.67 11.38
CA ARG A 132 -4.88 -8.92 11.04
C ARG A 132 -4.31 -8.91 9.62
N LEU A 133 -5.04 -8.34 8.66
CA LEU A 133 -4.52 -8.16 7.30
C LEU A 133 -3.36 -7.17 7.25
N TYR A 134 -3.40 -6.08 8.03
CA TYR A 134 -2.25 -5.18 8.12
C TYR A 134 -1.01 -5.86 8.69
N SER A 135 -1.15 -6.75 9.68
CA SER A 135 -0.04 -7.59 10.16
C SER A 135 0.57 -8.42 9.03
N LEU A 136 -0.26 -9.14 8.26
CA LEU A 136 0.19 -9.92 7.10
C LEU A 136 0.83 -9.03 6.03
N TRP A 137 0.23 -7.88 5.74
CA TRP A 137 0.74 -6.88 4.81
C TRP A 137 2.15 -6.44 5.22
N GLY A 138 2.36 -6.07 6.48
CA GLY A 138 3.66 -5.68 7.01
C GLY A 138 4.73 -6.75 6.77
N LYS A 139 4.43 -8.01 7.11
CA LYS A 139 5.37 -9.12 6.87
C LYS A 139 5.60 -9.40 5.38
N ALA A 140 4.57 -9.26 4.55
CA ALA A 140 4.69 -9.43 3.10
C ALA A 140 5.60 -8.36 2.49
N THR A 141 5.42 -7.09 2.88
CA THR A 141 6.27 -5.98 2.45
C THR A 141 7.71 -6.12 2.95
N GLU A 142 7.92 -6.53 4.21
CA GLU A 142 9.26 -6.85 4.72
C GLU A 142 9.92 -7.94 3.87
N TYR A 143 9.21 -9.05 3.59
CA TYR A 143 9.72 -10.09 2.70
C TYR A 143 10.05 -9.57 1.31
N VAL A 144 9.19 -8.76 0.70
CA VAL A 144 9.36 -8.23 -0.66
C VAL A 144 10.59 -7.32 -0.75
N PHE A 145 10.71 -6.36 0.17
CA PHE A 145 11.78 -5.35 0.15
C PHE A 145 13.08 -5.81 0.80
N GLU A 146 13.07 -6.89 1.58
CA GLU A 146 14.30 -7.45 2.16
C GLU A 146 15.29 -7.89 1.06
N PRO A 147 16.57 -7.45 1.13
CA PRO A 147 17.60 -7.93 0.22
C PRO A 147 17.75 -9.46 0.29
N PHE A 148 17.76 -10.12 -0.87
CA PHE A 148 17.87 -11.58 -0.89
C PHE A 148 19.28 -12.04 -0.49
N ALA A 149 19.39 -12.70 0.67
CA ALA A 149 20.64 -13.33 1.10
C ALA A 149 20.94 -14.59 0.26
N HIS A 150 22.22 -14.82 -0.06
CA HIS A 150 22.65 -16.02 -0.81
C HIS A 150 22.31 -17.34 -0.12
N SER A 151 22.06 -17.33 1.20
CA SER A 151 21.69 -18.51 1.99
C SER A 151 20.18 -18.73 2.11
N SER A 152 19.35 -17.88 1.48
CA SER A 152 17.89 -17.99 1.58
C SER A 152 17.36 -19.26 0.93
N LEU A 153 16.42 -19.92 1.62
CA LEU A 153 15.74 -21.10 1.07
C LEU A 153 14.90 -20.70 -0.16
N PRO A 154 14.81 -21.58 -1.18
CA PRO A 154 13.91 -21.37 -2.30
C PRO A 154 12.45 -21.17 -1.82
N PRO A 155 11.65 -20.33 -2.49
CA PRO A 155 10.32 -19.96 -2.00
C PRO A 155 9.35 -21.13 -1.80
N TRP A 156 9.45 -22.18 -2.61
CA TRP A 156 8.61 -23.39 -2.51
C TRP A 156 9.08 -24.39 -1.43
N GLN A 157 10.23 -24.16 -0.79
CA GLN A 157 10.74 -25.06 0.23
C GLN A 157 10.09 -24.77 1.59
N THR A 158 9.74 -25.83 2.33
CA THR A 158 9.24 -25.72 3.70
C THR A 158 10.21 -24.92 4.57
N GLY A 159 9.67 -23.95 5.32
CA GLY A 159 10.45 -23.06 6.18
C GLY A 159 11.06 -21.86 5.47
N SER A 160 10.88 -21.72 4.16
CA SER A 160 11.18 -20.45 3.47
C SER A 160 10.25 -19.33 3.97
N ALA A 161 10.70 -18.08 3.84
CA ALA A 161 9.89 -16.93 4.24
C ALA A 161 8.55 -16.88 3.51
N LEU A 162 8.52 -17.16 2.20
CA LEU A 162 7.27 -17.21 1.43
C LEU A 162 6.37 -18.36 1.90
N ALA A 163 6.91 -19.55 2.15
CA ALA A 163 6.12 -20.69 2.62
C ALA A 163 5.49 -20.43 4.00
N ILE A 164 6.19 -19.71 4.88
CA ILE A 164 5.65 -19.28 6.17
C ILE A 164 4.51 -18.27 5.97
N LEU A 165 4.71 -17.26 5.12
CA LEU A 165 3.69 -16.25 4.83
C LEU A 165 2.44 -16.85 4.20
N GLU A 166 2.59 -17.77 3.24
CA GLU A 166 1.49 -18.52 2.65
C GLU A 166 0.71 -19.31 3.70
N SER A 167 1.42 -19.97 4.62
CA SER A 167 0.77 -20.68 5.72
C SER A 167 -0.01 -19.75 6.65
N GLU A 168 0.54 -18.57 6.98
CA GLU A 168 -0.16 -17.58 7.82
C GLU A 168 -1.38 -16.98 7.09
N TRP A 169 -1.27 -16.73 5.79
CA TRP A 169 -2.37 -16.24 4.97
C TRP A 169 -3.52 -17.26 4.89
N LEU A 170 -3.22 -18.55 4.69
CA LEU A 170 -4.22 -19.63 4.72
C LEU A 170 -4.86 -19.78 6.10
N GLN A 171 -4.09 -19.58 7.18
CA GLN A 171 -4.65 -19.56 8.53
C GLN A 171 -5.60 -18.38 8.71
N PHE A 172 -5.26 -17.19 8.23
CA PHE A 172 -6.19 -16.06 8.23
C PHE A 172 -7.46 -16.39 7.42
N GLU A 173 -7.32 -16.88 6.20
CA GLU A 173 -8.44 -17.19 5.30
C GLU A 173 -9.43 -18.17 5.93
N THR A 174 -8.94 -19.22 6.60
CA THR A 174 -9.79 -20.23 7.26
C THR A 174 -10.53 -19.70 8.49
N HIS A 175 -10.02 -18.66 9.13
CA HIS A 175 -10.66 -17.99 10.27
C HIS A 175 -11.42 -16.72 9.88
N PHE A 176 -11.34 -16.29 8.61
CA PHE A 176 -12.05 -15.11 8.13
C PHE A 176 -13.56 -15.36 8.21
N ALA A 177 -14.24 -14.53 9.02
CA ALA A 177 -15.64 -14.69 9.36
C ALA A 177 -16.53 -14.64 8.11
N ASP A 178 -17.49 -15.56 8.01
CA ASP A 178 -18.35 -15.66 6.84
C ASP A 178 -19.17 -14.39 6.63
N ALA A 179 -19.58 -13.71 7.71
CA ALA A 179 -20.34 -12.46 7.66
C ALA A 179 -19.66 -11.34 6.85
N HIS A 180 -18.33 -11.40 6.70
CA HIS A 180 -17.53 -10.39 6.00
C HIS A 180 -17.05 -10.85 4.62
N ARG A 181 -17.35 -12.09 4.20
CA ARG A 181 -16.99 -12.59 2.88
C ARG A 181 -17.81 -11.93 1.80
N TYR A 182 -17.21 -11.82 0.61
CA TYR A 182 -17.82 -11.22 -0.59
C TYR A 182 -19.29 -11.61 -0.78
N ILE A 183 -19.57 -12.91 -0.78
CA ILE A 183 -20.90 -13.45 -1.07
C ILE A 183 -21.97 -13.05 -0.04
N ASN A 184 -21.58 -12.71 1.19
CA ASN A 184 -22.51 -12.47 2.30
C ASN A 184 -22.74 -10.97 2.60
N VAL A 185 -21.91 -10.08 2.06
CA VAL A 185 -22.02 -8.64 2.35
C VAL A 185 -23.00 -7.94 1.43
N ASP A 186 -23.23 -8.44 0.21
CA ASP A 186 -24.07 -7.78 -0.81
C ASP A 186 -23.77 -6.27 -0.87
N PHE A 187 -22.52 -5.95 -1.22
CA PHE A 187 -21.97 -4.60 -1.16
C PHE A 187 -22.85 -3.57 -1.90
N LYS A 188 -23.30 -3.91 -3.12
CA LYS A 188 -24.06 -2.99 -3.96
C LYS A 188 -25.44 -2.67 -3.41
N SER A 189 -26.15 -3.64 -2.84
CA SER A 189 -27.46 -3.37 -2.22
C SER A 189 -27.28 -2.51 -0.97
N ARG A 190 -26.36 -2.89 -0.07
CA ARG A 190 -26.11 -2.15 1.17
C ARG A 190 -25.61 -0.73 0.94
N ALA A 191 -24.80 -0.50 -0.09
CA ALA A 191 -24.31 0.83 -0.44
C ALA A 191 -25.43 1.77 -0.93
N ARG A 192 -26.50 1.23 -1.54
CA ARG A 192 -27.66 2.01 -2.02
C ARG A 192 -28.69 2.29 -0.92
N GLU A 193 -28.83 1.39 0.05
CA GLU A 193 -29.97 1.37 0.96
C GLU A 193 -29.88 2.37 2.14
N THR A 194 -28.70 2.83 2.61
CA THR A 194 -28.63 3.79 3.73
C THR A 194 -27.25 4.46 3.87
N PRO A 195 -27.11 5.71 4.38
CA PRO A 195 -25.81 6.31 4.74
C PRO A 195 -25.09 5.65 5.94
N GLN A 196 -25.78 4.81 6.73
CA GLN A 196 -25.26 4.25 7.99
C GLN A 196 -24.68 2.82 7.95
N PRO A 197 -24.15 2.35 6.81
CA PRO A 197 -23.03 1.42 6.84
C PRO A 197 -21.80 1.98 6.11
N ARG A 198 -21.68 3.30 5.85
CA ARG A 198 -20.49 3.85 5.18
C ARG A 198 -19.19 3.43 5.88
N THR A 199 -19.09 3.55 7.20
CA THR A 199 -17.87 3.16 7.94
C THR A 199 -17.58 1.66 7.82
N TYR A 200 -18.59 0.80 7.97
CA TYR A 200 -18.44 -0.65 7.80
C TYR A 200 -18.02 -0.99 6.37
N LEU A 201 -18.71 -0.45 5.36
CA LEU A 201 -18.45 -0.73 3.95
C LEU A 201 -17.08 -0.19 3.52
N SER A 202 -16.66 0.99 4.00
CA SER A 202 -15.31 1.51 3.76
C SER A 202 -14.26 0.57 4.35
N THR A 203 -14.45 0.14 5.61
CA THR A 203 -13.54 -0.83 6.24
C THR A 203 -13.53 -2.15 5.48
N TRP A 204 -14.68 -2.61 5.02
CA TRP A 204 -14.82 -3.82 4.24
C TRP A 204 -14.11 -3.73 2.89
N VAL A 205 -14.23 -2.61 2.17
CA VAL A 205 -13.47 -2.35 0.93
C VAL A 205 -11.97 -2.41 1.21
N CYS A 206 -11.48 -1.76 2.27
CA CYS A 206 -10.07 -1.83 2.66
C CYS A 206 -9.62 -3.27 2.96
N VAL A 207 -10.46 -4.06 3.64
CA VAL A 207 -10.21 -5.49 3.90
C VAL A 207 -10.10 -6.27 2.59
N GLN A 208 -11.02 -6.07 1.64
CA GLN A 208 -10.97 -6.78 0.36
C GLN A 208 -9.73 -6.39 -0.46
N PHE A 209 -9.43 -5.08 -0.56
CA PHE A 209 -8.25 -4.60 -1.26
C PHE A 209 -6.97 -5.20 -0.67
N LEU A 210 -6.78 -5.11 0.65
CA LEU A 210 -5.61 -5.70 1.31
C LEU A 210 -5.52 -7.21 1.14
N PHE A 211 -6.64 -7.93 1.32
CA PHE A 211 -6.68 -9.39 1.15
C PHE A 211 -6.13 -9.82 -0.21
N HIS A 212 -6.58 -9.15 -1.28
CA HIS A 212 -6.13 -9.47 -2.63
C HIS A 212 -4.73 -8.92 -2.93
N SER A 213 -4.39 -7.72 -2.47
CA SER A 213 -3.08 -7.14 -2.73
C SER A 213 -1.93 -7.84 -2.02
N ILE A 214 -2.14 -8.48 -0.86
CA ILE A 214 -1.11 -9.31 -0.21
C ILE A 214 -0.69 -10.44 -1.15
N GLN A 215 -1.65 -11.19 -1.67
CA GLN A 215 -1.40 -12.29 -2.61
C GLN A 215 -0.86 -11.78 -3.95
N GLY A 216 -1.41 -10.67 -4.45
CA GLY A 216 -0.91 -10.00 -5.65
C GLY A 216 0.55 -9.59 -5.54
N LEU A 217 0.96 -9.01 -4.40
CA LEU A 217 2.33 -8.55 -4.17
C LEU A 217 3.30 -9.72 -3.97
N LEU A 218 2.95 -10.72 -3.14
CA LEU A 218 3.80 -11.89 -2.88
C LEU A 218 4.12 -12.67 -4.15
N HIS A 219 3.14 -12.77 -5.05
CA HIS A 219 3.27 -13.48 -6.33
C HIS A 219 3.52 -12.56 -7.53
N HIS A 220 3.77 -11.27 -7.29
CA HIS A 220 3.98 -10.30 -8.36
C HIS A 220 5.13 -10.77 -9.27
N PRO A 221 4.96 -10.76 -10.61
CA PRO A 221 5.93 -11.37 -11.54
C PRO A 221 7.35 -10.84 -11.32
N PHE A 222 7.48 -9.51 -11.25
CA PHE A 222 8.74 -8.84 -10.96
C PHE A 222 9.37 -9.22 -9.61
N VAL A 223 8.57 -9.38 -8.55
CA VAL A 223 9.06 -9.76 -7.22
C VAL A 223 9.60 -11.18 -7.26
N ILE A 224 8.84 -12.12 -7.82
CA ILE A 224 9.24 -13.52 -7.97
C ILE A 224 10.56 -13.62 -8.75
N MET A 225 10.66 -12.90 -9.87
CA MET A 225 11.87 -12.90 -10.68
C MET A 225 13.09 -12.34 -9.94
N THR A 226 12.89 -11.27 -9.18
CA THR A 226 13.98 -10.67 -8.40
C THR A 226 14.44 -11.60 -7.28
N LYS A 227 13.51 -12.26 -6.58
CA LYS A 227 13.84 -13.24 -5.53
C LYS A 227 14.52 -14.49 -6.07
N LEU A 228 14.27 -14.86 -7.34
CA LEU A 228 14.87 -16.04 -7.97
C LEU A 228 16.14 -15.75 -8.80
N ARG A 229 16.52 -14.48 -8.99
CA ARG A 229 17.61 -14.07 -9.88
C ARG A 229 18.97 -14.71 -9.56
N ASN A 230 19.25 -14.89 -8.26
CA ASN A 230 20.53 -15.38 -7.75
C ASN A 230 20.45 -16.83 -7.27
N PHE A 231 19.39 -17.56 -7.64
CA PHE A 231 19.20 -18.94 -7.22
C PHE A 231 20.18 -19.89 -7.94
N ASN A 232 20.75 -20.84 -7.21
CA ASN A 232 21.63 -21.84 -7.80
C ASN A 232 20.86 -23.13 -8.08
N GLY A 233 20.32 -23.26 -9.29
CA GLY A 233 19.72 -24.50 -9.77
C GLY A 233 18.46 -24.33 -10.60
N ASN A 234 17.72 -25.42 -10.72
CA ASN A 234 16.44 -25.46 -11.44
C ASN A 234 15.35 -24.80 -10.60
N LEU A 235 14.52 -24.00 -11.27
CA LEU A 235 13.33 -23.39 -10.72
C LEU A 235 12.13 -24.31 -10.95
N SER A 236 11.21 -24.36 -9.99
CA SER A 236 9.96 -25.13 -10.15
C SER A 236 9.04 -24.42 -11.15
N ALA A 237 8.85 -25.01 -12.34
CA ALA A 237 7.93 -24.47 -13.35
C ALA A 237 6.49 -24.39 -12.83
N THR A 238 6.06 -25.39 -12.04
CA THR A 238 4.74 -25.39 -11.38
C THR A 238 4.59 -24.25 -10.39
N PHE A 239 5.63 -23.92 -9.63
CA PHE A 239 5.61 -22.78 -8.72
C PHE A 239 5.45 -21.45 -9.47
N LEU A 240 6.20 -21.27 -10.57
CA LEU A 240 6.12 -20.06 -11.39
C LEU A 240 4.72 -19.91 -12.01
N GLN A 241 4.16 -21.00 -12.53
CA GLN A 241 2.80 -21.01 -13.09
C GLN A 241 1.76 -20.63 -12.04
N LYS A 242 1.80 -21.27 -10.87
CA LYS A 242 0.85 -20.97 -9.78
C LYS A 242 0.98 -19.53 -9.31
N SER A 243 2.21 -19.02 -9.16
CA SER A 243 2.42 -17.62 -8.76
C SER A 243 1.80 -16.67 -9.77
N PHE A 244 2.02 -16.92 -11.05
CA PHE A 244 1.38 -16.15 -12.11
C PHE A 244 -0.15 -16.18 -11.97
N GLU A 245 -0.77 -17.36 -11.95
CA GLU A 245 -2.22 -17.51 -11.88
C GLU A 245 -2.81 -16.81 -10.64
N THR A 246 -2.17 -16.97 -9.48
CA THR A 246 -2.54 -16.28 -8.24
C THR A 246 -2.47 -14.77 -8.40
N SER A 247 -1.35 -14.22 -8.88
CA SER A 247 -1.19 -12.77 -9.03
C SER A 247 -2.26 -12.16 -9.94
N LEU A 248 -2.56 -12.82 -11.08
CA LEU A 248 -3.57 -12.35 -12.01
C LEU A 248 -4.97 -12.43 -11.40
N LEU A 249 -5.35 -13.58 -10.80
CA LEU A 249 -6.64 -13.75 -10.13
C LEU A 249 -6.88 -12.62 -9.12
N HIS A 250 -5.94 -12.38 -8.22
CA HIS A 250 -6.09 -11.36 -7.17
C HIS A 250 -6.10 -9.94 -7.73
N SER A 251 -5.31 -9.64 -8.77
CA SER A 251 -5.35 -8.31 -9.42
C SER A 251 -6.72 -8.00 -10.04
N ARG A 252 -7.40 -9.01 -10.60
CA ARG A 252 -8.72 -8.83 -11.23
C ARG A 252 -9.84 -8.61 -10.23
N TRP A 253 -9.71 -9.17 -9.03
CA TRP A 253 -10.62 -8.87 -7.92
C TRP A 253 -10.58 -7.38 -7.53
N ILE A 254 -9.40 -6.75 -7.53
CA ILE A 254 -9.30 -5.30 -7.31
C ILE A 254 -10.12 -4.51 -8.34
N VAL A 255 -10.00 -4.87 -9.63
CA VAL A 255 -10.78 -4.26 -10.71
C VAL A 255 -12.28 -4.45 -10.51
N ARG A 256 -12.70 -5.65 -10.08
CA ARG A 256 -14.11 -5.93 -9.78
C ARG A 256 -14.63 -5.02 -8.67
N PHE A 257 -13.90 -4.85 -7.58
CA PHE A 257 -14.33 -3.95 -6.50
C PHE A 257 -14.42 -2.49 -6.97
N ILE A 258 -13.47 -2.02 -7.79
CA ILE A 258 -13.53 -0.67 -8.37
C ILE A 258 -14.80 -0.49 -9.22
N LYS A 259 -15.13 -1.47 -10.09
CA LYS A 259 -16.37 -1.44 -10.88
C LYS A 259 -17.61 -1.40 -9.99
N GLU A 260 -17.68 -2.28 -8.98
CA GLU A 260 -18.83 -2.34 -8.08
C GLU A 260 -19.00 -1.07 -7.25
N MET A 261 -17.90 -0.43 -6.83
CA MET A 261 -17.92 0.88 -6.17
C MET A 261 -18.44 1.97 -7.12
N SER A 262 -17.96 2.00 -8.36
CA SER A 262 -18.40 2.96 -9.38
C SER A 262 -19.89 2.81 -9.69
N GLU A 263 -20.42 1.58 -9.81
CA GLU A 263 -21.84 1.29 -10.06
C GLU A 263 -22.82 1.85 -9.02
N VAL A 264 -22.33 2.15 -7.81
CA VAL A 264 -23.14 2.67 -6.70
C VAL A 264 -22.65 4.03 -6.20
N ASN A 265 -21.74 4.68 -6.94
CA ASN A 265 -21.11 5.94 -6.57
C ASN A 265 -20.51 5.91 -5.15
N PHE A 266 -19.86 4.81 -4.79
CA PHE A 266 -19.15 4.66 -3.53
C PHE A 266 -17.72 5.19 -3.66
N GLU A 267 -17.53 6.45 -3.30
CA GLU A 267 -16.23 7.09 -3.35
C GLU A 267 -15.35 6.69 -2.16
N THR A 268 -14.12 6.29 -2.46
CA THR A 268 -13.05 6.15 -1.47
C THR A 268 -11.96 7.16 -1.80
N CYS A 269 -11.54 7.95 -0.82
CA CYS A 269 -10.51 8.97 -1.00
C CYS A 269 -9.19 8.56 -0.34
N ASP A 270 -8.91 7.26 -0.21
CA ASP A 270 -7.70 6.78 0.45
C ASP A 270 -6.59 6.53 -0.58
N PRO A 271 -5.46 7.28 -0.56
CA PRO A 271 -4.36 7.10 -1.51
C PRO A 271 -3.70 5.72 -1.39
N PHE A 272 -3.83 5.04 -0.25
CA PHE A 272 -3.33 3.68 -0.11
C PHE A 272 -4.09 2.70 -1.00
N LEU A 273 -5.40 2.86 -1.17
CA LEU A 273 -6.18 2.02 -2.11
C LEU A 273 -5.74 2.26 -3.56
N GLY A 274 -5.40 3.50 -3.92
CA GLY A 274 -4.79 3.84 -5.21
C GLY A 274 -3.46 3.11 -5.42
N TYR A 275 -2.61 3.06 -4.39
CA TYR A 275 -1.37 2.28 -4.43
C TYR A 275 -1.59 0.77 -4.57
N LEU A 276 -2.56 0.21 -3.86
CA LEU A 276 -2.94 -1.19 -4.03
C LEU A 276 -3.46 -1.49 -5.46
N ALA A 277 -4.16 -0.53 -6.08
CA ALA A 277 -4.56 -0.59 -7.48
C ALA A 277 -3.36 -0.50 -8.44
N ALA A 278 -2.31 0.28 -8.11
CA ALA A 278 -1.08 0.32 -8.88
C ALA A 278 -0.38 -1.04 -8.94
N ILE A 279 -0.30 -1.77 -7.82
CA ILE A 279 0.23 -3.14 -7.78
C ILE A 279 -0.58 -4.06 -8.69
N ALA A 280 -1.92 -3.96 -8.66
CA ALA A 280 -2.76 -4.73 -9.57
C ALA A 280 -2.53 -4.34 -11.04
N ALA A 281 -2.30 -3.05 -11.32
CA ALA A 281 -2.09 -2.52 -12.66
C ALA A 281 -0.78 -3.04 -13.25
N THR A 282 0.30 -3.07 -12.46
CA THR A 282 1.59 -3.61 -12.92
C THR A 282 1.55 -5.12 -13.16
N ILE A 283 0.70 -5.88 -12.45
CA ILE A 283 0.45 -7.30 -12.75
C ILE A 283 -0.30 -7.44 -14.07
N GLN A 284 -1.40 -6.71 -14.26
CA GLN A 284 -2.22 -6.82 -15.47
C GLN A 284 -1.50 -6.30 -16.72
N LEU A 285 -0.62 -5.31 -16.56
CA LEU A 285 0.21 -4.78 -17.64
C LEU A 285 0.96 -5.89 -18.37
N GLU A 286 1.49 -6.88 -17.64
CA GLU A 286 2.23 -8.02 -18.20
C GLU A 286 1.41 -8.90 -19.16
N HIS A 287 0.08 -8.77 -19.16
CA HIS A 287 -0.81 -9.49 -20.07
C HIS A 287 -1.39 -8.64 -21.20
N THR A 288 -1.17 -7.33 -21.18
CA THR A 288 -1.66 -6.44 -22.23
C THR A 288 -0.99 -6.74 -23.58
N GLY A 289 0.21 -7.31 -23.56
CA GLY A 289 0.93 -7.83 -24.73
C GLY A 289 0.73 -9.33 -25.02
N SER A 290 -0.32 -9.96 -24.46
CA SER A 290 -0.57 -11.40 -24.66
C SER A 290 -0.72 -11.76 -26.14
N LYS A 291 -0.19 -12.93 -26.53
CA LYS A 291 -0.39 -13.51 -27.88
C LYS A 291 -1.86 -13.78 -28.19
N ASN A 292 -2.70 -13.95 -27.17
CA ASN A 292 -4.14 -14.07 -27.36
C ASN A 292 -4.77 -12.67 -27.39
N PRO A 293 -5.33 -12.22 -28.53
CA PRO A 293 -5.86 -10.87 -28.67
C PRO A 293 -7.08 -10.60 -27.78
N GLN A 294 -7.87 -11.61 -27.42
CA GLN A 294 -9.03 -11.45 -26.54
C GLN A 294 -8.59 -11.21 -25.09
N ILE A 295 -7.60 -11.97 -24.61
CA ILE A 295 -6.99 -11.75 -23.29
C ILE A 295 -6.34 -10.36 -23.24
N ALA A 296 -5.57 -10.02 -24.27
CA ALA A 296 -4.92 -8.72 -24.37
C ALA A 296 -5.95 -7.59 -24.31
N LEU A 297 -7.04 -7.65 -25.10
CA LEU A 297 -8.09 -6.63 -25.10
C LEU A 297 -8.78 -6.51 -23.74
N LEU A 298 -9.15 -7.64 -23.13
CA LEU A 298 -9.79 -7.67 -21.81
C LEU A 298 -8.91 -7.02 -20.75
N LEU A 299 -7.65 -7.42 -20.66
CA LEU A 299 -6.74 -6.93 -19.62
C LEU A 299 -6.25 -5.51 -19.89
N ASN A 300 -6.23 -5.05 -21.15
CA ASN A 300 -6.06 -3.62 -21.46
C ASN A 300 -7.24 -2.79 -20.92
N LYS A 301 -8.49 -3.29 -21.03
CA LYS A 301 -9.66 -2.60 -20.47
C LYS A 301 -9.60 -2.56 -18.94
N GLU A 302 -9.25 -3.67 -18.31
CA GLU A 302 -9.12 -3.76 -16.85
C GLU A 302 -7.96 -2.92 -16.31
N PHE A 303 -6.81 -2.88 -17.01
CA PHE A 303 -5.69 -1.99 -16.71
C PHE A 303 -6.12 -0.51 -16.71
N ARG A 304 -6.90 -0.09 -17.71
CA ARG A 304 -7.42 1.29 -17.77
C ARG A 304 -8.29 1.64 -16.58
N ILE A 305 -9.16 0.72 -16.13
CA ILE A 305 -9.99 0.94 -14.93
C ILE A 305 -9.13 1.22 -13.69
N LEU A 306 -7.98 0.52 -13.54
CA LEU A 306 -7.06 0.75 -12.44
C LEU A 306 -6.39 2.13 -12.54
N VAL A 307 -5.96 2.51 -13.74
CA VAL A 307 -5.35 3.83 -14.00
C VAL A 307 -6.36 4.97 -13.79
N ASP A 308 -7.59 4.80 -14.26
CA ASP A 308 -8.65 5.79 -14.10
C ASP A 308 -8.98 5.99 -12.61
N PHE A 309 -9.09 4.91 -11.83
CA PHE A 309 -9.29 4.98 -10.37
C PHE A 309 -8.16 5.74 -9.66
N MET A 310 -6.90 5.47 -10.00
CA MET A 310 -5.76 6.21 -9.44
C MET A 310 -5.77 7.69 -9.89
N THR A 311 -6.21 7.96 -11.11
CA THR A 311 -6.31 9.32 -11.66
C THR A 311 -7.39 10.13 -10.93
N GLU A 312 -8.53 9.52 -10.60
CA GLU A 312 -9.57 10.13 -9.77
C GLU A 312 -9.03 10.51 -8.38
N LEU A 313 -8.25 9.63 -7.75
CA LEU A 313 -7.59 9.92 -6.47
C LEU A 313 -6.55 11.06 -6.56
N SER A 314 -5.92 11.24 -7.73
CA SER A 314 -4.91 12.29 -7.95
C SER A 314 -5.48 13.71 -7.88
N VAL A 315 -6.80 13.87 -7.97
CA VAL A 315 -7.47 15.16 -7.74
C VAL A 315 -7.29 15.63 -6.31
N TYR A 316 -7.21 14.70 -5.36
CA TYR A 316 -7.12 14.99 -3.93
C TYR A 316 -5.68 14.87 -3.39
N TRP A 317 -4.86 14.02 -4.00
CA TRP A 317 -3.56 13.62 -3.46
C TRP A 317 -2.44 13.74 -4.49
N GLU A 318 -1.46 14.61 -4.23
CA GLU A 318 -0.35 14.87 -5.16
C GLU A 318 0.51 13.62 -5.39
N ASN A 319 0.72 12.81 -4.34
CA ASN A 319 1.45 11.54 -4.44
C ASN A 319 0.79 10.54 -5.43
N MET A 320 -0.53 10.60 -5.62
CA MET A 320 -1.24 9.76 -6.59
C MET A 320 -0.98 10.21 -8.03
N SER A 321 -0.82 11.52 -8.27
CA SER A 321 -0.42 12.01 -9.59
C SER A 321 0.97 11.48 -9.98
N VAL A 322 1.92 11.48 -9.04
CA VAL A 322 3.25 10.90 -9.24
C VAL A 322 3.15 9.41 -9.54
N LEU A 323 2.34 8.66 -8.81
CA LEU A 323 2.15 7.23 -9.02
C LEU A 323 1.54 6.91 -10.40
N VAL A 324 0.49 7.63 -10.81
CA VAL A 324 -0.14 7.51 -12.14
C VAL A 324 0.89 7.76 -13.25
N ASN A 325 1.71 8.79 -13.10
CA ASN A 325 2.76 9.10 -14.08
C ASN A 325 3.76 7.95 -14.22
N LYS A 326 4.21 7.36 -13.11
CA LYS A 326 5.13 6.22 -13.13
C LYS A 326 4.53 4.97 -13.75
N VAL A 327 3.28 4.65 -13.43
CA VAL A 327 2.55 3.50 -14.02
C VAL A 327 2.39 3.69 -15.54
N ASN A 328 2.02 4.90 -15.98
CA ASN A 328 1.91 5.22 -17.42
C ASN A 328 3.27 5.19 -18.13
N GLU A 329 4.34 5.67 -17.48
CA GLU A 329 5.70 5.59 -18.00
C GLU A 329 6.15 4.14 -18.17
N LEU A 330 5.87 3.29 -17.17
CA LEU A 330 6.17 1.86 -17.25
C LEU A 330 5.37 1.19 -18.38
N ALA A 331 4.08 1.50 -18.51
CA ALA A 331 3.22 0.98 -19.57
C ALA A 331 3.73 1.37 -20.97
N ALA A 332 4.21 2.60 -21.15
CA ALA A 332 4.83 3.05 -22.40
C ALA A 332 6.12 2.29 -22.73
N ARG A 333 6.85 1.83 -21.70
CA ARG A 333 8.08 1.03 -21.85
C ARG A 333 7.84 -0.48 -21.92
N HIS A 334 6.61 -0.96 -21.73
CA HIS A 334 6.31 -2.39 -21.69
C HIS A 334 6.78 -3.16 -22.94
N GLN A 335 6.72 -2.52 -24.12
CA GLN A 335 7.23 -3.09 -25.38
C GLN A 335 8.73 -3.39 -25.37
N ASN A 336 9.51 -2.75 -24.51
CA ASN A 336 10.97 -2.87 -24.48
C ASN A 336 11.44 -4.15 -23.77
N TYR A 337 10.75 -4.57 -22.71
CA TYR A 337 11.14 -5.74 -21.92
C TYR A 337 10.22 -6.95 -22.13
N GLY A 338 9.08 -6.76 -22.80
CA GLY A 338 8.13 -7.83 -23.09
C GLY A 338 7.48 -8.37 -21.82
N SER A 339 7.36 -9.69 -21.71
CA SER A 339 6.67 -10.33 -20.59
C SER A 339 7.62 -10.91 -19.57
N LEU A 340 7.32 -10.64 -18.31
CA LEU A 340 8.00 -11.20 -17.14
C LEU A 340 7.68 -12.67 -16.86
N TYR A 341 6.65 -13.22 -17.52
CA TYR A 341 6.28 -14.63 -17.38
C TYR A 341 7.21 -15.57 -18.14
N TYR A 342 7.70 -16.60 -17.45
CA TYR A 342 8.53 -17.65 -18.04
C TYR A 342 7.76 -18.50 -19.07
N ASN A 343 6.48 -18.80 -18.79
CA ASN A 343 5.62 -19.51 -19.72
C ASN A 343 4.28 -18.78 -19.85
N GLN A 344 3.97 -18.33 -21.07
CA GLN A 344 2.67 -17.73 -21.41
C GLN A 344 1.70 -18.77 -22.00
N GLU A 345 2.20 -19.95 -22.37
CA GLU A 345 1.37 -21.04 -22.89
C GLU A 345 0.76 -21.77 -21.70
N GLY A 346 -0.56 -21.97 -21.74
CA GLY A 346 -1.31 -22.64 -20.67
C GLY A 346 -0.65 -23.94 -20.23
N PHE A 347 -0.76 -24.27 -18.95
CA PHE A 347 -0.13 -25.46 -18.40
C PHE A 347 -0.71 -26.73 -19.03
N SER A 348 0.01 -27.30 -20.00
CA SER A 348 -0.41 -28.52 -20.71
C SER A 348 -0.19 -29.80 -19.92
N GLY A 349 0.34 -29.71 -18.68
CA GLY A 349 0.81 -30.86 -17.91
C GLY A 349 2.09 -31.50 -18.44
N ALA A 350 2.60 -31.06 -19.59
CA ALA A 350 3.84 -31.56 -20.17
C ALA A 350 5.07 -31.05 -19.39
N LEU A 351 5.96 -31.96 -19.02
CA LEU A 351 7.21 -31.62 -18.35
C LEU A 351 8.20 -31.01 -19.35
N SER A 352 8.18 -29.68 -19.47
CA SER A 352 9.17 -28.91 -20.22
C SER A 352 10.54 -28.88 -19.52
N LYS A 353 11.56 -28.38 -20.22
CA LYS A 353 12.87 -28.09 -19.62
C LYS A 353 12.68 -27.11 -18.46
N MET A 354 13.27 -27.45 -17.31
CA MET A 354 13.15 -26.64 -16.11
C MET A 354 13.72 -25.23 -16.32
N PRO A 355 13.01 -24.18 -15.84
CA PRO A 355 13.51 -22.82 -15.83
C PRO A 355 14.79 -22.74 -14.99
N THR A 356 15.70 -21.86 -15.42
CA THR A 356 16.89 -21.47 -14.67
C THR A 356 16.93 -19.94 -14.59
N PRO A 357 17.61 -19.34 -13.59
CA PRO A 357 17.68 -17.88 -13.50
C PRO A 357 18.33 -17.19 -14.71
N SER A 358 19.14 -17.93 -15.49
CA SER A 358 19.71 -17.45 -16.76
C SER A 358 18.68 -17.31 -17.87
N ASN A 359 17.57 -18.05 -17.79
CA ASN A 359 16.54 -18.12 -18.82
C ASN A 359 15.25 -17.40 -18.40
N MET A 360 15.19 -16.88 -17.18
CA MET A 360 14.08 -16.03 -16.75
C MET A 360 14.14 -14.70 -17.53
N PRO A 361 12.97 -14.13 -17.92
CA PRO A 361 12.92 -12.78 -18.46
C PRO A 361 13.57 -11.77 -17.50
N ARG A 362 13.92 -10.57 -17.97
CA ARG A 362 14.45 -9.49 -17.11
C ARG A 362 14.09 -8.15 -17.69
N MET A 363 13.84 -7.17 -16.83
CA MET A 363 13.69 -5.78 -17.25
C MET A 363 15.08 -5.12 -17.35
N SER A 364 15.16 -3.98 -18.03
CA SER A 364 16.35 -3.13 -17.98
C SER A 364 16.55 -2.57 -16.56
N ALA A 365 17.76 -2.14 -16.20
CA ALA A 365 18.01 -1.60 -14.86
C ALA A 365 17.13 -0.36 -14.56
N GLU A 366 16.86 0.44 -15.60
CA GLU A 366 15.98 1.60 -15.56
C GLU A 366 14.53 1.19 -15.27
N ASP A 367 14.02 0.19 -15.99
CA ASP A 367 12.66 -0.32 -15.81
C ASP A 367 12.48 -1.03 -14.45
N GLU A 368 13.50 -1.75 -13.97
CA GLU A 368 13.49 -2.33 -12.62
C GLU A 368 13.43 -1.24 -11.54
N CYS A 369 14.16 -0.14 -11.73
CA CYS A 369 14.12 0.99 -10.82
C CYS A 369 12.72 1.60 -10.77
N LEU A 370 12.11 1.83 -11.94
CA LEU A 370 10.76 2.35 -12.06
C LEU A 370 9.71 1.42 -11.43
N MET A 371 9.80 0.10 -11.67
CA MET A 371 8.92 -0.88 -11.04
C MET A 371 9.05 -0.86 -9.52
N TRP A 372 10.27 -0.83 -8.98
CA TRP A 372 10.47 -0.69 -7.54
C TRP A 372 9.93 0.62 -6.98
N GLU A 373 9.98 1.71 -7.72
CA GLU A 373 9.39 2.98 -7.31
C GLU A 373 7.86 2.99 -7.33
N ILE A 374 7.23 2.16 -8.17
CA ILE A 374 5.77 1.95 -8.15
C ILE A 374 5.38 1.07 -6.96
N LEU A 375 6.14 0.00 -6.71
CA LEU A 375 5.87 -0.92 -5.61
C LEU A 375 6.19 -0.32 -4.24
N ASP A 376 7.07 0.67 -4.14
CA ASP A 376 7.37 1.38 -2.90
C ASP A 376 6.46 2.61 -2.74
N PHE A 377 5.45 2.52 -1.87
CA PHE A 377 4.48 3.60 -1.69
C PHE A 377 5.13 4.94 -1.30
N GLY A 378 6.23 4.90 -0.55
CA GLY A 378 7.01 6.07 -0.18
C GLY A 378 7.61 6.82 -1.38
N CYS A 379 7.93 6.11 -2.46
CA CYS A 379 8.47 6.70 -3.69
C CYS A 379 7.42 7.45 -4.53
N SER A 380 6.14 7.28 -4.24
CA SER A 380 5.06 8.09 -4.82
C SER A 380 5.01 9.50 -4.21
N SER A 381 5.64 9.69 -3.05
CA SER A 381 5.58 10.92 -2.29
C SER A 381 6.66 11.92 -2.72
N GLY A 382 6.65 12.39 -3.97
CA GLY A 382 7.43 13.56 -4.43
C GLY A 382 8.91 13.58 -4.00
N GLY A 383 9.78 12.94 -4.77
CA GLY A 383 11.21 13.04 -4.54
C GLY A 383 11.76 14.42 -4.92
N ASP A 384 11.80 15.36 -3.98
CA ASP A 384 12.95 16.26 -3.93
C ASP A 384 14.17 15.34 -3.80
N VAL A 385 15.16 15.52 -4.70
CA VAL A 385 16.45 14.82 -4.71
C VAL A 385 16.85 14.59 -3.27
N ALA A 386 16.92 13.31 -2.86
CA ALA A 386 17.27 12.92 -1.50
C ALA A 386 18.34 13.88 -0.99
N ILE A 387 17.93 14.81 -0.11
CA ILE A 387 18.87 15.79 0.43
C ILE A 387 19.91 14.91 1.10
N SER A 388 21.12 14.92 0.54
CA SER A 388 22.26 14.22 1.10
C SER A 388 22.57 14.90 2.43
N PHE A 389 21.81 14.54 3.46
CA PHE A 389 22.03 14.93 4.85
C PHE A 389 23.40 14.42 5.36
N GLY A 390 24.05 13.53 4.59
CA GLY A 390 25.43 13.09 4.81
C GLY A 390 26.49 14.17 4.63
N ASN A 391 26.15 15.34 4.05
CA ASN A 391 27.08 16.47 3.88
C ASN A 391 26.93 17.57 4.94
N LEU A 392 26.47 17.24 6.15
CA LEU A 392 26.80 18.06 7.33
C LEU A 392 28.27 17.84 7.73
N ALA A 393 29.17 18.10 6.78
CA ALA A 393 30.57 18.32 7.11
C ALA A 393 30.61 19.58 7.98
N ILE A 394 30.95 19.38 9.25
CA ILE A 394 31.40 20.45 10.15
C ILE A 394 32.36 21.33 9.32
N PRO A 395 32.13 22.65 9.18
CA PRO A 395 33.07 23.49 8.47
C PRO A 395 34.40 23.40 9.20
N GLN A 396 35.36 22.65 8.65
CA GLN A 396 36.73 22.73 9.12
C GLN A 396 37.17 24.16 8.82
N GLY A 397 37.28 24.94 9.91
CA GLY A 397 37.67 26.33 9.86
C GLY A 397 38.89 26.51 8.98
N SER A 398 38.72 27.39 8.00
CA SER A 398 39.77 27.92 7.13
C SER A 398 41.06 28.16 7.91
N GLN A 399 42.15 27.58 7.38
CA GLN A 399 43.52 27.84 7.75
C GLN A 399 43.76 29.34 7.98
N ILE A 400 44.17 29.71 9.20
CA ILE A 400 44.81 30.99 9.46
C ILE A 400 46.32 30.73 9.53
N GLN A 401 47.02 31.06 8.46
CA GLN A 401 48.42 31.52 8.49
C GLN A 401 48.38 33.02 8.21
N ALA A 402 49.18 33.92 8.79
CA ALA A 402 50.10 33.95 9.91
C ALA A 402 50.41 35.45 10.11
N ASN A 403 50.65 35.92 11.35
CA ASN A 403 51.77 36.82 11.58
C ASN A 403 52.05 37.01 13.08
N GLU A 404 53.32 36.81 13.45
CA GLU A 404 53.92 37.13 14.73
C GLU A 404 54.24 38.64 14.82
N GLY A 405 54.20 39.22 16.03
CA GLY A 405 54.73 40.57 16.31
C GLY A 405 54.05 41.33 17.45
N HIS A 406 54.50 41.08 18.68
CA HIS A 406 54.23 41.74 19.99
C HIS A 406 54.52 43.28 20.06
N PRO A 407 54.32 44.02 21.20
CA PRO A 407 53.29 43.98 22.27
C PRO A 407 52.85 45.38 22.85
N VAL A 408 51.91 45.36 23.82
CA VAL A 408 51.60 46.33 24.92
C VAL A 408 50.83 47.63 24.59
N GLN A 409 49.58 47.77 25.10
CA GLN A 409 49.24 48.66 26.23
C GLN A 409 47.75 48.61 26.62
N SER A 410 47.54 48.76 27.91
CA SER A 410 46.30 48.68 28.69
C SER A 410 45.46 49.96 28.62
N ARG A 411 44.12 49.82 28.67
CA ARG A 411 43.26 50.61 29.58
C ARG A 411 41.79 50.18 29.56
N MET A 412 41.26 49.94 30.75
CA MET A 412 39.83 49.94 31.06
C MET A 412 39.22 51.33 30.84
N SER A 413 37.95 51.41 30.41
CA SER A 413 36.93 52.34 30.93
C SER A 413 35.54 52.02 30.35
N ARG A 414 34.54 52.00 31.22
CA ARG A 414 33.09 51.88 30.95
C ARG A 414 32.48 53.32 31.03
N PRO A 415 31.15 53.49 30.92
CA PRO A 415 30.31 53.73 29.74
C PRO A 415 29.78 55.17 29.64
N GLN A 416 29.18 55.56 28.50
CA GLN A 416 28.17 56.63 28.50
C GLN A 416 27.13 56.48 27.38
N ARG A 417 26.04 57.22 27.53
CA ARG A 417 24.64 56.87 27.26
C ARG A 417 24.04 57.87 26.25
N VAL A 418 22.93 57.45 25.63
CA VAL A 418 21.79 58.26 25.08
C VAL A 418 21.78 58.60 23.58
N GLY A 419 20.62 58.29 22.97
CA GLY A 419 20.04 58.95 21.79
C GLY A 419 19.30 57.96 20.89
N GLN A 420 18.03 57.62 21.19
CA GLN A 420 16.82 58.02 20.42
C GLN A 420 16.74 57.38 19.02
N GLN A 421 15.62 56.90 18.47
CA GLN A 421 14.21 56.74 18.83
C GLN A 421 13.58 56.17 17.53
N ASN A 422 12.81 55.10 17.60
CA ASN A 422 11.51 54.96 16.91
C ASN A 422 10.97 53.53 17.00
N LYS A 423 9.78 53.46 17.60
CA LYS A 423 8.78 52.40 17.42
C LYS A 423 8.00 52.73 16.14
N ASP A 424 7.64 51.71 15.38
CA ASP A 424 6.22 51.43 15.13
C ASP A 424 6.06 50.06 14.46
N ASP A 425 5.38 49.17 15.19
CA ASP A 425 4.85 47.88 14.76
C ASP A 425 3.63 48.11 13.86
N GLN A 426 3.62 47.54 12.66
CA GLN A 426 2.37 47.19 11.98
C GLN A 426 2.28 45.69 11.71
N ARG A 427 1.45 45.07 12.55
CA ARG A 427 1.00 43.68 12.51
C ARG A 427 -0.03 43.51 11.39
N ARG A 428 0.36 42.94 10.24
CA ARG A 428 -0.59 42.55 9.18
C ARG A 428 -1.12 41.14 9.47
N ARG A 429 -2.36 41.07 9.97
CA ARG A 429 -3.18 39.84 9.99
C ARG A 429 -3.49 39.46 8.54
N LEU A 430 -3.14 38.25 8.12
CA LEU A 430 -3.65 37.63 6.90
C LEU A 430 -4.59 36.49 7.33
N THR A 431 -5.85 36.61 6.95
CA THR A 431 -6.88 35.58 7.04
C THR A 431 -7.00 34.97 5.64
N PRO A 432 -6.89 33.64 5.45
CA PRO A 432 -7.18 33.02 4.16
C PRO A 432 -8.70 32.75 4.06
N THR A 433 -9.33 33.37 3.07
CA THR A 433 -10.69 33.09 2.60
C THR A 433 -10.69 31.80 1.78
N LEU A 434 -11.49 30.79 2.15
CA LEU A 434 -11.84 29.66 1.30
C LEU A 434 -12.72 30.13 0.12
N PRO A 435 -12.54 29.60 -1.11
CA PRO A 435 -13.51 29.77 -2.18
C PRO A 435 -14.78 28.92 -1.95
N ASN A 436 -15.91 29.49 -2.36
CA ASN A 436 -17.25 28.91 -2.28
C ASN A 436 -17.43 27.81 -3.35
N LEU A 437 -18.09 26.70 -2.99
CA LEU A 437 -18.10 25.45 -3.76
C LEU A 437 -19.28 25.29 -4.76
N ASP A 438 -19.92 26.39 -5.17
CA ASP A 438 -21.16 26.35 -5.97
C ASP A 438 -21.06 27.01 -7.36
N GLU A 439 -19.84 27.34 -7.85
CA GLU A 439 -19.65 27.97 -9.17
C GLU A 439 -18.78 27.18 -10.17
N ILE A 440 -18.58 25.88 -9.96
CA ILE A 440 -17.94 25.00 -10.98
C ILE A 440 -18.94 23.90 -11.38
N SER A 441 -20.05 24.33 -11.95
CA SER A 441 -20.92 23.48 -12.78
C SER A 441 -21.36 24.31 -13.96
N GLU A 442 -20.50 24.38 -14.98
CA GLU A 442 -20.86 24.37 -16.39
C GLU A 442 -19.60 24.60 -17.26
N SER A 443 -19.51 23.80 -18.33
CA SER A 443 -18.62 23.93 -19.49
C SER A 443 -17.15 23.45 -19.37
N ILE A 444 -16.91 22.18 -19.71
CA ILE A 444 -15.85 21.86 -20.67
C ILE A 444 -16.42 20.86 -21.68
N HIS A 445 -16.77 21.39 -22.84
CA HIS A 445 -17.09 20.63 -24.04
C HIS A 445 -15.84 19.92 -24.58
N GLU A 446 -16.10 18.74 -25.13
CA GLU A 446 -15.20 17.82 -25.85
C GLU A 446 -14.11 18.49 -26.71
N GLY A 447 -12.90 17.94 -26.60
CA GLY A 447 -11.89 17.92 -27.66
C GLY A 447 -11.32 16.49 -27.74
N PRO A 448 -11.05 15.94 -28.94
CA PRO A 448 -10.58 14.57 -29.06
C PRO A 448 -9.14 14.45 -28.52
N LEU A 449 -8.96 13.59 -27.52
CA LEU A 449 -7.66 13.17 -27.01
C LEU A 449 -6.99 12.18 -27.99
N PRO A 450 -5.64 12.13 -28.03
CA PRO A 450 -4.89 11.50 -29.11
C PRO A 450 -5.10 9.98 -29.18
N GLU A 451 -5.40 9.49 -30.39
CA GLU A 451 -5.42 8.06 -30.71
C GLU A 451 -4.04 7.43 -30.46
N TRP A 452 -3.99 6.44 -29.56
CA TRP A 452 -2.83 5.56 -29.44
C TRP A 452 -2.70 4.68 -30.69
N PRO A 453 -1.48 4.44 -31.22
CA PRO A 453 -1.30 3.79 -32.51
C PRO A 453 -1.39 2.26 -32.34
N PHE A 454 -2.61 1.73 -32.31
CA PHE A 454 -2.83 0.30 -32.46
C PHE A 454 -3.67 0.07 -33.70
N GLN A 455 -2.99 -0.32 -34.78
CA GLN A 455 -3.63 -0.59 -36.07
C GLN A 455 -4.69 -1.69 -35.90
N THR A 456 -5.96 -1.31 -36.05
CA THR A 456 -7.04 -2.26 -36.31
C THR A 456 -6.85 -2.86 -37.70
N ARG A 457 -6.29 -4.07 -37.77
CA ARG A 457 -6.36 -4.85 -39.01
C ARG A 457 -7.48 -5.87 -38.89
N GLY A 458 -8.63 -5.49 -39.43
CA GLY A 458 -9.75 -6.41 -39.66
C GLY A 458 -9.38 -7.47 -40.70
N GLY A 459 -9.92 -8.67 -40.50
CA GLY A 459 -9.84 -9.78 -41.45
C GLY A 459 -10.30 -11.07 -40.79
N ASP A 460 -11.52 -11.48 -41.11
CA ASP A 460 -12.08 -12.80 -40.82
C ASP A 460 -11.07 -13.92 -41.13
N MET A 461 -10.76 -14.75 -40.14
CA MET A 461 -10.42 -16.15 -40.40
C MET A 461 -10.80 -17.02 -39.21
N MET A 462 -11.77 -17.89 -39.48
CA MET A 462 -12.33 -18.90 -38.59
C MET A 462 -11.33 -20.05 -38.35
N GLY A 463 -11.29 -20.56 -37.13
CA GLY A 463 -10.82 -21.92 -36.82
C GLY A 463 -9.32 -22.08 -36.52
N ALA A 464 -8.90 -21.71 -35.32
CA ALA A 464 -7.74 -22.34 -34.67
C ALA A 464 -8.16 -22.70 -33.24
N ALA A 465 -7.97 -23.98 -32.87
CA ALA A 465 -8.25 -24.49 -31.54
C ALA A 465 -7.59 -23.60 -30.49
N MET A 466 -8.41 -22.94 -29.67
CA MET A 466 -7.97 -22.12 -28.55
C MET A 466 -7.14 -23.00 -27.61
N PRO A 467 -5.92 -22.59 -27.21
CA PRO A 467 -5.29 -23.17 -26.02
C PRO A 467 -6.23 -22.95 -24.83
N ASP A 468 -6.38 -23.95 -23.97
CA ASP A 468 -7.23 -23.92 -22.77
C ASP A 468 -6.86 -22.72 -21.88
N ILE A 469 -7.55 -21.60 -22.08
CA ILE A 469 -7.54 -20.48 -21.16
C ILE A 469 -8.56 -20.85 -20.09
N PRO A 470 -8.15 -20.97 -18.81
CA PRO A 470 -9.08 -21.32 -17.75
C PRO A 470 -10.31 -20.41 -17.75
N ASP A 471 -11.51 -20.96 -17.54
CA ASP A 471 -12.76 -20.20 -17.58
C ASP A 471 -12.78 -18.99 -16.63
N TRP A 472 -12.06 -19.08 -15.50
CA TRP A 472 -11.87 -17.98 -14.55
C TRP A 472 -11.12 -16.78 -15.14
N MET A 473 -10.31 -16.98 -16.20
CA MET A 473 -9.63 -15.91 -16.93
C MET A 473 -10.51 -15.25 -18.01
N ILE A 474 -11.58 -15.90 -18.48
CA ILE A 474 -12.42 -15.38 -19.58
C ILE A 474 -13.72 -14.77 -19.05
N LEU A 475 -14.28 -15.29 -17.96
CA LEU A 475 -15.61 -14.91 -17.48
C LEU A 475 -15.54 -13.81 -16.40
N GLY A 476 -15.21 -12.59 -16.82
CA GLY A 476 -15.18 -11.41 -15.96
C GLY A 476 -16.52 -11.02 -15.33
N ASP A 477 -17.66 -11.44 -15.91
CA ASP A 477 -19.00 -11.04 -15.46
C ASP A 477 -19.91 -12.20 -14.99
N TYR A 478 -19.55 -13.47 -15.24
CA TYR A 478 -20.45 -14.64 -15.04
C TYR A 478 -20.18 -15.48 -13.78
N MET A 479 -19.13 -15.20 -13.01
CA MET A 479 -18.80 -16.01 -11.81
C MET A 479 -19.76 -15.80 -10.63
N ALA A 480 -20.78 -14.94 -10.76
CA ALA A 480 -21.80 -14.72 -9.72
C ALA A 480 -23.07 -15.56 -9.89
N GLU A 481 -23.33 -16.13 -11.08
CA GLU A 481 -24.61 -16.80 -11.34
C GLU A 481 -24.61 -18.31 -11.04
N HIS A 482 -23.46 -18.92 -10.70
CA HIS A 482 -23.33 -20.38 -10.53
C HIS A 482 -22.71 -20.82 -9.20
N LEU A 483 -22.89 -20.06 -8.11
CA LEU A 483 -22.64 -20.54 -6.75
C LEU A 483 -23.80 -20.24 -5.81
#